data_AF-G4LWF7-F1
#
_entry.id   AF-G4LWF7-F1
#
_cell.length_a   1.000
_cell.length_b   1.000
_cell.length_c   1.000
_cell.angle_alpha   90.00
_cell.angle_beta   90.00
_cell.angle_gamma   90.00
#
_symmetry.space_group_name_H-M   'P 1'
#
loop_
_entity.id
_entity.type
_entity.pdbx_description
1 polymer ?
#
loop_
_entity_poly.entity_id
_entity_poly.type
_entity_poly.pdbx_seq_one_letter_code
_entity_poly.pdbx_strand_id
1 'polypeptide(L)'
;MASVSKIIYLISILVAIACIIVSIATNPTWNDSTNNSLWRANGGLSIAGLILLVIAAILAIVLICRDYSRRIVIAILVLLILALICFIVALAIYGQQINWQAWLLSAMWVTFICILIAIIFLLVDDY
;
A
#
# COMPACT_ATOMS: atom_id res chain seq x y z
N MET A 1 -19.06 -14.19 -11.00
CA MET A 1 -18.66 -12.77 -11.08
C MET A 1 -17.82 -12.34 -9.88
N ALA A 2 -18.20 -12.72 -8.65
CA ALA A 2 -17.44 -12.41 -7.42
C ALA A 2 -15.96 -12.86 -7.42
N SER A 3 -15.60 -13.95 -8.09
CA SER A 3 -14.18 -14.39 -8.13
C SER A 3 -13.29 -13.45 -8.95
N VAL A 4 -13.82 -12.84 -10.01
CA VAL A 4 -13.05 -11.96 -10.90
C VAL A 4 -12.69 -10.65 -10.19
N SER A 5 -13.64 -10.06 -9.46
CA SER A 5 -13.38 -8.85 -8.67
C SER A 5 -12.31 -9.11 -7.60
N LYS A 6 -12.34 -10.27 -6.92
CA LYS A 6 -11.33 -10.63 -5.91
C LYS A 6 -9.93 -10.75 -6.53
N ILE A 7 -9.82 -11.29 -7.73
CA ILE A 7 -8.56 -11.38 -8.47
C ILE A 7 -8.06 -9.97 -8.84
N ILE A 8 -8.93 -9.10 -9.35
CA ILE A 8 -8.58 -7.71 -9.68
C ILE A 8 -8.05 -6.98 -8.44
N TYR A 9 -8.69 -7.20 -7.29
CA TYR A 9 -8.26 -6.61 -6.01
C TYR A 9 -6.87 -7.09 -5.56
N LEU A 10 -6.58 -8.38 -5.71
CA LEU A 10 -5.24 -8.89 -5.44
C LEU A 10 -4.21 -8.28 -6.38
N ILE A 11 -4.54 -8.15 -7.67
CA ILE A 11 -3.66 -7.52 -8.66
C ILE A 11 -3.40 -6.05 -8.30
N SER A 12 -4.41 -5.29 -7.87
CA SER A 12 -4.20 -3.89 -7.48
C SER A 12 -3.27 -3.76 -6.27
N ILE A 13 -3.37 -4.65 -5.28
CA ILE A 13 -2.44 -4.68 -4.14
C ILE A 13 -1.02 -5.04 -4.60
N LEU A 14 -0.87 -6.01 -5.49
CA LEU A 14 0.44 -6.38 -6.05
C LEU A 14 1.09 -5.22 -6.83
N VAL A 15 0.30 -4.46 -7.60
CA VAL A 15 0.78 -3.26 -8.29
C VAL A 15 1.24 -2.20 -7.28
N ALA A 16 0.48 -1.97 -6.20
CA ALA A 16 0.90 -1.05 -5.13
C ALA A 16 2.24 -1.48 -4.50
N ILE A 17 2.40 -2.78 -4.23
CA ILE A 17 3.65 -3.38 -3.71
C ILE A 17 4.80 -3.16 -4.69
N ALA A 18 4.60 -3.40 -5.98
CA ALA A 18 5.63 -3.19 -6.99
C ALA A 18 6.08 -1.71 -7.05
N CYS A 19 5.14 -0.77 -7.03
CA CYS A 19 5.44 0.67 -7.03
C CYS A 19 6.28 1.09 -5.81
N ILE A 20 5.93 0.62 -4.61
CA ILE A 20 6.68 0.98 -3.39
C ILE A 20 8.07 0.32 -3.37
N ILE A 21 8.22 -0.91 -3.87
CA ILE A 21 9.52 -1.58 -3.99
C ILE A 21 10.44 -0.75 -4.91
N VAL A 22 9.94 -0.32 -6.07
CA VAL A 22 10.71 0.52 -7.00
C VAL A 22 11.07 1.86 -6.36
N SER A 23 10.16 2.49 -5.61
CA SER A 23 10.44 3.72 -4.88
C SER A 23 11.56 3.53 -3.85
N ILE A 24 11.50 2.47 -3.04
CA ILE A 24 12.52 2.19 -2.02
C ILE A 24 13.87 1.87 -2.67
N ALA A 25 13.89 1.09 -3.76
CA ALA A 25 15.11 0.73 -4.48
C ALA A 25 15.80 1.94 -5.14
N THR A 26 15.01 2.93 -5.58
CA THR A 26 15.52 4.16 -6.22
C THR A 26 15.80 5.28 -5.22
N ASN A 27 15.57 5.07 -3.92
CA ASN A 27 15.76 6.10 -2.90
C ASN A 27 17.27 6.28 -2.59
N PRO A 28 17.85 7.48 -2.80
CA PRO A 28 19.27 7.75 -2.52
C PRO A 28 19.62 7.66 -1.02
N THR A 29 18.61 7.66 -0.12
CA THR A 29 18.79 7.49 1.33
C THR A 29 19.67 6.29 1.69
N TRP A 30 19.72 5.23 0.89
CA TRP A 30 20.51 4.05 1.23
C TRP A 30 22.02 4.23 1.07
N ASN A 31 22.46 5.17 0.22
CA ASN A 31 23.86 5.29 -0.16
C ASN A 31 24.62 6.35 0.63
N ASP A 32 23.93 7.38 1.13
CA ASP A 32 24.59 8.50 1.83
C ASP A 32 24.67 8.25 3.34
N SER A 33 25.89 8.12 3.87
CA SER A 33 26.12 8.01 5.33
C SER A 33 25.90 9.34 6.08
N THR A 34 25.78 10.44 5.37
CA THR A 34 25.53 11.81 5.87
C THR A 34 24.04 12.16 6.00
N ASN A 35 23.16 11.15 6.00
CA ASN A 35 21.72 11.36 6.01
C ASN A 35 21.21 12.11 7.26
N ASN A 36 20.58 13.26 7.00
CA ASN A 36 19.72 13.93 7.97
C ASN A 36 18.67 12.97 8.54
N SER A 37 18.31 13.15 9.81
CA SER A 37 17.30 12.34 10.52
C SER A 37 15.97 12.19 9.75
N LEU A 38 15.61 13.19 8.95
CA LEU A 38 14.44 13.19 8.07
C LEU A 38 14.48 12.11 6.97
N TRP A 39 15.65 11.87 6.37
CA TRP A 39 15.79 10.84 5.32
C TRP A 39 15.56 9.43 5.88
N ARG A 40 16.11 9.16 7.07
CA ARG A 40 15.91 7.89 7.78
C ARG A 40 14.45 7.70 8.18
N ALA A 41 13.77 8.76 8.60
CA ALA A 41 12.34 8.72 8.89
C ALA A 41 11.52 8.38 7.65
N ASN A 42 11.76 9.05 6.51
CA ASN A 42 11.08 8.76 5.25
C ASN A 42 11.29 7.31 4.78
N GLY A 43 12.54 6.83 4.81
CA GLY A 43 12.86 5.43 4.50
C GLY A 43 12.13 4.46 5.42
N GLY A 44 12.17 4.70 6.74
CA GLY A 44 11.49 3.88 7.74
C GLY A 44 9.97 3.81 7.55
N LEU A 45 9.31 4.95 7.29
CA LEU A 45 7.87 4.98 7.03
C LEU A 45 7.48 4.29 5.73
N SER A 46 8.30 4.42 4.69
CA SER A 46 8.08 3.74 3.40
C SER A 46 8.15 2.22 3.56
N ILE A 47 9.11 1.73 4.35
CA ILE A 47 9.27 0.30 4.67
C ILE A 47 8.12 -0.20 5.54
N ALA A 48 7.70 0.58 6.54
CA ALA A 48 6.54 0.24 7.37
C ALA A 48 5.26 0.13 6.52
N GLY A 49 5.05 1.05 5.59
CA GLY A 49 3.94 0.99 4.63
C GLY A 49 4.02 -0.23 3.71
N LEU A 50 5.21 -0.59 3.23
CA LEU A 50 5.43 -1.82 2.44
C LEU A 50 5.08 -3.08 3.25
N ILE A 51 5.51 -3.18 4.51
CA ILE A 51 5.19 -4.31 5.38
C ILE A 51 3.67 -4.45 5.56
N LEU A 52 2.97 -3.33 5.80
CA LEU A 52 1.51 -3.32 5.91
C LEU A 52 0.83 -3.79 4.62
N LEU A 53 1.34 -3.39 3.45
CA LEU A 53 0.83 -3.87 2.16
C LEU A 53 1.06 -5.36 1.94
N VAL A 54 2.22 -5.88 2.35
CA VAL A 54 2.50 -7.32 2.26
C VAL A 54 1.52 -8.11 3.14
N ILE A 55 1.25 -7.65 4.36
CA ILE A 55 0.24 -8.27 5.23
C ILE A 55 -1.16 -8.19 4.60
N ALA A 56 -1.52 -7.05 4.01
CA ALA A 56 -2.77 -6.89 3.28
C ALA A 56 -2.89 -7.84 2.08
N ALA A 57 -1.80 -8.06 1.33
CA ALA A 57 -1.76 -9.02 0.23
C ALA A 57 -1.96 -10.46 0.69
N ILE A 58 -1.32 -10.85 1.80
CA ILE A 58 -1.51 -12.18 2.40
C ILE A 58 -2.98 -12.37 2.79
N LEU A 59 -3.60 -11.37 3.42
CA LEU A 59 -5.02 -11.42 3.76
C LEU A 59 -5.93 -11.46 2.52
N ALA A 60 -5.56 -10.77 1.43
CA ALA A 60 -6.29 -10.84 0.17
C ALA A 60 -6.22 -12.25 -0.45
N ILE A 61 -5.09 -12.95 -0.36
CA ILE A 61 -4.97 -14.36 -0.75
C ILE A 61 -5.89 -15.24 0.12
N VAL A 62 -5.90 -15.01 1.44
CA VAL A 62 -6.80 -15.73 2.35
C VAL A 62 -8.28 -15.48 2.01
N LEU A 63 -8.65 -14.27 1.58
CA LEU A 63 -10.02 -13.93 1.13
C LEU A 63 -10.43 -14.65 -0.17
N ILE A 64 -9.46 -15.05 -1.00
CA ILE A 64 -9.70 -15.86 -2.20
C ILE A 64 -9.87 -17.33 -1.84
N CYS A 65 -9.03 -17.86 -0.95
CA CYS A 65 -9.05 -19.27 -0.57
C CYS A 65 -10.18 -19.62 0.40
N ARG A 66 -10.67 -18.66 1.19
CA ARG A 66 -11.71 -18.87 2.20
C ARG A 66 -13.03 -18.23 1.75
N ASP A 67 -14.14 -18.78 2.23
CA ASP A 67 -15.46 -18.13 2.10
C ASP A 67 -15.41 -16.70 2.62
N TYR A 68 -16.20 -15.84 1.96
CA TYR A 68 -16.27 -14.42 2.26
C TYR A 68 -16.51 -14.20 3.76
N SER A 69 -15.62 -13.44 4.38
CA SER A 69 -15.75 -13.06 5.78
C SER A 69 -15.56 -11.57 5.90
N ARG A 70 -16.65 -10.86 6.24
CA ARG A 70 -16.65 -9.41 6.44
C ARG A 70 -15.52 -8.92 7.35
N ARG A 71 -15.14 -9.74 8.34
CA ARG A 71 -14.02 -9.46 9.26
C ARG A 71 -12.68 -9.33 8.54
N ILE A 72 -12.43 -10.14 7.50
CA ILE A 72 -11.20 -10.11 6.71
C ILE A 72 -11.16 -8.85 5.86
N VAL A 73 -12.25 -8.49 5.19
CA VAL A 73 -12.33 -7.26 4.37
C VAL A 73 -12.09 -6.02 5.23
N ILE A 74 -12.71 -5.93 6.41
CA ILE A 74 -12.48 -4.84 7.36
C ILE A 74 -11.01 -4.79 7.81
N ALA A 75 -10.41 -5.94 8.11
CA ALA A 75 -8.99 -5.99 8.51
C ALA A 75 -8.06 -5.49 7.39
N ILE A 76 -8.31 -5.88 6.14
CA ILE A 76 -7.54 -5.39 4.99
C ILE A 76 -7.73 -3.88 4.83
N LEU A 77 -8.96 -3.38 4.94
CA LEU A 77 -9.27 -1.95 4.83
C LEU A 77 -8.52 -1.12 5.89
N VAL A 78 -8.47 -1.59 7.14
CA VAL A 78 -7.70 -0.92 8.20
C VAL A 78 -6.20 -0.91 7.89
N LEU A 79 -5.64 -2.02 7.42
CA LEU A 79 -4.23 -2.10 7.03
C LEU A 79 -3.89 -1.18 5.86
N LEU A 80 -4.76 -1.09 4.86
CA LEU A 80 -4.58 -0.19 3.72
C LEU A 80 -4.65 1.28 4.14
N ILE A 81 -5.56 1.66 5.04
CA ILE A 81 -5.63 3.02 5.58
C ILE A 81 -4.34 3.36 6.34
N LEU A 82 -3.85 2.45 7.19
CA LEU A 82 -2.58 2.66 7.91
C LEU A 82 -1.40 2.79 6.93
N ALA A 83 -1.33 1.95 5.90
CA ALA A 83 -0.29 2.05 4.87
C ALA A 83 -0.37 3.37 4.11
N LEU A 84 -1.57 3.83 3.77
CA LEU A 84 -1.80 5.10 3.09
C LEU A 84 -1.35 6.29 3.97
N ILE A 85 -1.64 6.27 5.27
CA ILE A 85 -1.14 7.29 6.20
C ILE A 85 0.39 7.27 6.25
N CYS A 86 1.03 6.10 6.30
CA CYS A 86 2.49 5.99 6.24
C CYS A 86 3.06 6.64 4.97
N PHE A 87 2.43 6.43 3.81
CA PHE A 87 2.88 7.03 2.55
C PHE A 87 2.65 8.55 2.50
N ILE A 88 1.52 9.04 3.00
CA ILE A 88 1.25 10.48 3.09
C ILE A 88 2.30 11.16 3.95
N VAL A 89 2.63 10.60 5.12
CA VAL A 89 3.64 11.19 6.02
C VAL A 89 5.04 11.07 5.40
N ALA A 90 5.37 9.96 4.76
CA ALA A 90 6.62 9.80 4.03
C ALA A 90 6.79 10.87 2.92
N LEU A 91 5.73 11.12 2.15
CA LEU A 91 5.68 12.18 1.15
C LEU A 91 5.78 13.58 1.78
N ALA A 92 5.08 13.82 2.90
CA ALA A 92 5.08 15.12 3.57
C ALA A 92 6.45 15.52 4.15
N ILE A 93 7.27 14.54 4.55
CA ILE A 93 8.64 14.79 5.05
C ILE A 93 9.53 15.39 3.95
N TYR A 94 9.19 15.23 2.66
CA TYR A 94 10.04 15.63 1.55
C TYR A 94 9.30 16.42 0.46
N GLY A 95 9.61 17.72 0.33
CA GLY A 95 8.92 18.63 -0.59
C GLY A 95 9.52 18.75 -2.02
N GLN A 96 10.61 18.05 -2.34
CA GLN A 96 11.25 18.14 -3.66
C GLN A 96 11.07 16.89 -4.52
N GLN A 97 10.47 17.09 -5.69
CA GLN A 97 10.21 16.09 -6.73
C GLN A 97 11.51 15.49 -7.29
N ILE A 98 11.94 14.38 -6.69
CA ILE A 98 12.97 13.49 -7.24
C ILE A 98 12.27 12.25 -7.80
N ASN A 99 12.84 11.60 -8.81
CA ASN A 99 12.30 10.42 -9.50
C ASN A 99 11.69 9.35 -8.55
N TRP A 100 12.30 9.08 -7.39
CA TRP A 100 11.80 8.09 -6.41
C TRP A 100 10.47 8.48 -5.74
N GLN A 101 10.17 9.77 -5.64
CA GLN A 101 8.91 10.27 -5.08
C GLN A 101 7.73 10.03 -6.02
N ALA A 102 7.95 10.06 -7.34
CA ALA A 102 6.89 9.79 -8.30
C ALA A 102 6.39 8.34 -8.16
N TRP A 103 7.29 7.40 -7.88
CA TRP A 103 6.95 6.01 -7.56
C TRP A 103 6.22 5.89 -6.22
N LEU A 104 6.64 6.65 -5.21
CA LEU A 104 5.96 6.69 -3.90
C LEU A 104 4.55 7.25 -4.02
N LEU A 105 4.38 8.34 -4.77
CA LEU A 105 3.08 8.96 -5.05
C LEU A 105 2.18 8.02 -5.85
N SER A 106 2.75 7.31 -6.83
CA SER A 106 2.02 6.27 -7.57
C SER A 106 1.57 5.15 -6.63
N ALA A 107 2.43 4.67 -5.74
CA ALA A 107 2.05 3.68 -4.73
C ALA A 107 0.91 4.18 -3.83
N MET A 108 0.98 5.44 -3.37
CA MET A 108 -0.09 6.08 -2.59
C MET A 108 -1.43 6.12 -3.36
N TRP A 109 -1.42 6.46 -4.64
CA TRP A 109 -2.65 6.49 -5.43
C TRP A 109 -3.20 5.09 -5.68
N VAL A 110 -2.35 4.09 -5.92
CA VAL A 110 -2.80 2.70 -6.09
C VAL A 110 -3.37 2.16 -4.78
N THR A 111 -2.78 2.48 -3.61
CA THR A 111 -3.39 2.09 -2.32
C THR A 111 -4.71 2.79 -2.06
N PHE A 112 -4.86 4.05 -2.46
CA PHE A 112 -6.15 4.74 -2.41
C PHE A 112 -7.22 4.03 -3.25
N ILE A 113 -6.88 3.61 -4.47
CA ILE A 113 -7.77 2.82 -5.33
C ILE A 113 -8.10 1.47 -4.65
N CYS A 114 -7.14 0.80 -4.02
CA CYS A 114 -7.39 -0.43 -3.28
C CYS A 114 -8.41 -0.22 -2.15
N ILE A 115 -8.32 0.90 -1.40
CA ILE A 115 -9.29 1.23 -0.35
C ILE A 115 -10.69 1.40 -0.96
N LEU A 116 -10.82 2.12 -2.07
CA LEU A 116 -12.11 2.29 -2.74
C LEU A 116 -12.71 0.95 -3.17
N ILE A 117 -11.90 0.06 -3.75
CA ILE A 117 -12.35 -1.29 -4.11
C ILE A 117 -12.80 -2.07 -2.87
N ALA A 118 -12.05 -2.01 -1.77
CA ALA A 118 -12.41 -2.68 -0.52
C ALA A 118 -13.73 -2.15 0.08
N ILE A 119 -14.00 -0.84 -0.01
CA ILE A 119 -15.27 -0.23 0.39
C ILE A 119 -16.41 -0.73 -0.49
N ILE A 120 -16.21 -0.78 -1.81
CA ILE A 120 -17.21 -1.28 -2.75
C ILE A 120 -17.54 -2.74 -2.45
N PHE A 121 -16.54 -3.59 -2.18
CA PHE A 121 -16.78 -4.97 -1.75
C PHE A 121 -17.65 -5.05 -0.50
N LEU A 122 -17.35 -4.22 0.50
CA LEU A 122 -18.11 -4.19 1.73
C LEU A 122 -19.58 -3.80 1.47
N LEU A 123 -19.83 -2.80 0.62
CA LEU A 123 -21.18 -2.31 0.31
C LEU A 123 -21.98 -3.22 -0.63
N VAL A 124 -21.32 -3.88 -1.59
CA VAL A 124 -21.99 -4.70 -2.61
C VAL A 124 -22.24 -6.12 -2.12
N ASP A 125 -21.29 -6.75 -1.41
CA ASP A 125 -21.48 -8.10 -0.85
C ASP A 125 -22.37 -8.10 0.42
N ASP A 126 -22.84 -6.94 0.88
CA ASP A 126 -23.89 -6.84 1.91
C ASP A 126 -25.30 -7.19 1.35
N TYR A 127 -25.44 -7.41 0.03
CA TYR A 127 -26.68 -7.85 -0.66
C TYR A 127 -26.51 -9.19 -1.38
#